data_AF-A0A958EM13-F1
#
_entry.id   AF-A0A958EM13-F1
#
_cell.length_a   1.000
_cell.length_b   1.000
_cell.length_c   1.000
_cell.angle_alpha   90.00
_cell.angle_beta   90.00
_cell.angle_gamma   90.00
#
_symmetry.space_group_name_H-M   'P 1'
#
loop_
_entity.id
_entity.type
_entity.pdbx_description
1 polymer ?
#
loop_
_entity_poly.entity_id
_entity_poly.type
_entity_poly.pdbx_seq_one_letter_code
_entity_poly.pdbx_strand_id
1 'polypeptide(L)'
;MRILIYLLVVAAVFAQKEVTLISDLNDYKKISDREFSISWEIPVYTDGNNHFGHFSSDDYQRNLSDLISNKNHTVLTIVFEKSSKEISSWSASGSDAIRFRRSFPLYWAGLIPVNQSYDFVKSLIKDKYDKEDIYGLLVAHDKHEETLAYFKDELKSANSNRLREKLIFWTGNIGSEKAVDFLIELFNNENYFNLREKMIFALHISNVDKAYQYIKKLVVSEDSPYDVRSKALFWYGQSEQTSLADIVKLMKELESDEMKEKCIFAISQKNNDESAKYLYDFAVSDEPLQLREKAVFWLANSQKNSLDYLKKLYIRTTDNRLQEKLIFAFHQNGSDEAIDFMVKLLKSDITPTRVKKKIIFWLGQSKSEKAMGAISGLLD
;
A
#
# COMPACT_ATOMS: atom_id res chain seq x y z
N MET A 1 25.98 8.49 -9.33
CA MET A 1 25.78 9.79 -10.00
C MET A 1 24.51 10.38 -9.42
N ARG A 2 24.63 11.49 -8.69
CA ARG A 2 23.59 12.03 -7.79
C ARG A 2 22.46 12.68 -8.61
N ILE A 3 21.21 12.34 -8.31
CA ILE A 3 20.02 12.92 -8.94
C ILE A 3 19.52 14.03 -8.00
N LEU A 4 19.63 15.29 -8.42
CA LEU A 4 18.99 16.43 -7.78
C LEU A 4 17.47 16.33 -7.98
N ILE A 5 16.72 16.46 -6.89
CA ILE A 5 15.26 16.59 -6.91
C ILE A 5 14.93 18.07 -6.73
N TYR A 6 14.23 18.67 -7.69
CA TYR A 6 13.73 20.04 -7.62
C TYR A 6 12.25 20.04 -7.24
N LEU A 7 11.91 20.59 -6.07
CA LEU A 7 10.53 20.97 -5.75
C LEU A 7 10.30 22.45 -5.95
N LEU A 8 9.15 22.76 -6.55
CA LEU A 8 8.57 24.09 -6.60
C LEU A 8 8.18 24.52 -5.18
N VAL A 9 8.99 25.39 -4.59
CA VAL A 9 8.72 26.05 -3.32
C VAL A 9 8.36 27.50 -3.58
N VAL A 10 7.22 27.92 -3.03
CA VAL A 10 6.73 29.28 -3.15
C VAL A 10 7.46 30.18 -2.16
N ALA A 11 8.06 31.26 -2.65
CA ALA A 11 8.46 32.39 -1.83
C ALA A 11 7.33 33.42 -1.76
N ALA A 12 7.13 33.99 -0.57
CA ALA A 12 6.56 35.33 -0.47
C ALA A 12 7.02 36.05 0.80
N VAL A 13 8.33 36.26 0.97
CA VAL A 13 8.84 37.27 1.91
C VAL A 13 10.11 37.93 1.34
N PHE A 14 9.90 39.11 0.72
CA PHE A 14 10.85 40.18 0.35
C PHE A 14 11.90 39.97 -0.77
N ALA A 15 11.60 40.49 -1.98
CA ALA A 15 12.16 41.74 -2.53
C ALA A 15 12.28 41.72 -4.07
N GLN A 16 11.60 42.67 -4.74
CA GLN A 16 11.93 43.22 -6.07
C GLN A 16 11.93 42.33 -7.33
N LYS A 17 11.11 41.28 -7.42
CA LYS A 17 10.65 40.79 -8.74
C LYS A 17 9.13 40.79 -8.80
N GLU A 18 8.59 41.35 -9.88
CA GLU A 18 7.16 41.37 -10.16
C GLU A 18 6.64 39.92 -10.16
N VAL A 19 5.75 39.64 -9.22
CA VAL A 19 4.97 38.39 -9.24
C VAL A 19 3.93 38.57 -10.34
N THR A 20 4.10 37.88 -11.46
CA THR A 20 3.15 37.92 -12.57
C THR A 20 1.99 36.96 -12.29
N LEU A 21 0.76 37.44 -12.43
CA LEU A 21 -0.44 36.60 -12.44
C LEU A 21 -0.43 35.78 -13.73
N ILE A 22 -0.44 34.47 -13.62
CA ILE A 22 -0.41 33.58 -14.78
C ILE A 22 -1.86 33.17 -15.12
N SER A 23 -2.36 33.66 -16.25
CA SER A 23 -3.69 33.31 -16.77
C SER A 23 -3.66 32.12 -17.74
N ASP A 24 -2.51 31.80 -18.34
CA ASP A 24 -2.35 30.70 -19.31
C ASP A 24 -1.00 29.96 -19.11
N LEU A 25 -1.04 28.62 -19.09
CA LEU A 25 0.16 27.76 -19.01
C LEU A 25 1.03 27.83 -20.28
N ASN A 26 0.49 28.34 -21.40
CA ASN A 26 1.22 28.52 -22.66
C ASN A 26 2.20 29.72 -22.65
N ASP A 27 2.15 30.58 -21.64
CA ASP A 27 3.05 31.74 -21.48
C ASP A 27 4.50 31.32 -21.14
N TYR A 28 4.72 30.02 -20.94
CA TYR A 28 5.96 29.38 -20.51
C TYR A 28 7.03 29.22 -21.62
N LYS A 29 6.94 29.99 -22.72
CA LYS A 29 7.48 29.59 -24.03
C LYS A 29 9.01 29.57 -24.24
N LYS A 30 9.86 29.97 -23.28
CA LYS A 30 11.32 29.82 -23.44
C LYS A 30 12.04 29.62 -22.10
N ILE A 31 12.35 28.38 -21.79
CA ILE A 31 13.42 28.01 -20.86
C ILE A 31 14.63 27.66 -21.73
N SER A 32 15.75 28.36 -21.55
CA SER A 32 16.95 28.11 -22.35
C SER A 32 17.56 26.76 -22.01
N ASP A 33 17.76 25.97 -23.06
CA ASP A 33 18.32 24.63 -23.06
C ASP A 33 19.57 24.53 -22.18
N ARG A 34 19.49 23.75 -21.09
CA ARG A 34 20.55 22.85 -20.53
C ARG A 34 20.49 22.56 -19.03
N GLU A 35 19.51 23.01 -18.26
CA GLU A 35 19.55 22.72 -16.81
C GLU A 35 18.17 22.44 -16.21
N PHE A 36 17.60 21.27 -16.51
CA PHE A 36 16.73 20.62 -15.53
C PHE A 36 16.61 19.10 -15.74
N SER A 37 16.56 18.38 -14.63
CA SER A 37 16.02 17.03 -14.52
C SER A 37 14.91 17.09 -13.47
N ILE A 38 13.76 16.50 -13.77
CA ILE A 38 12.66 16.37 -12.81
C ILE A 38 12.57 14.89 -12.44
N SER A 39 12.70 14.63 -11.14
CA SER A 39 12.30 13.37 -10.52
C SER A 39 11.25 13.74 -9.49
N TRP A 40 10.09 13.07 -9.50
CA TRP A 40 9.09 13.24 -8.46
C TRP A 40 8.79 11.89 -7.81
N GLU A 41 8.66 11.92 -6.48
CA GLU A 41 7.90 10.95 -5.72
C GLU A 41 6.72 11.73 -5.13
N ILE A 42 5.52 11.43 -5.60
CA ILE A 42 4.32 11.82 -4.87
C ILE A 42 3.67 10.50 -4.48
N PRO A 43 3.60 10.15 -3.19
CA PRO A 43 2.71 9.09 -2.74
C PRO A 43 1.28 9.61 -2.86
N VAL A 44 0.74 9.62 -4.07
CA VAL A 44 -0.71 9.70 -4.26
C VAL A 44 -1.22 8.29 -3.98
N TYR A 45 -1.84 8.08 -2.82
CA TYR A 45 -2.58 6.86 -2.50
C TYR A 45 -3.83 6.79 -3.39
N THR A 46 -3.64 6.47 -4.65
CA THR A 46 -4.69 6.02 -5.56
C THR A 46 -4.38 4.57 -5.90
N ASP A 47 -5.29 3.68 -5.53
CA ASP A 47 -5.29 2.26 -5.88
C ASP A 47 -4.18 1.37 -5.29
N GLY A 48 -3.46 1.85 -4.26
CA GLY A 48 -2.59 1.01 -3.43
C GLY A 48 -1.18 0.76 -3.99
N ASN A 49 -0.76 1.47 -5.04
CA ASN A 49 0.60 1.41 -5.60
C ASN A 49 1.30 2.77 -5.55
N ASN A 50 2.63 2.76 -5.37
CA ASN A 50 3.48 3.94 -5.54
C ASN A 50 3.86 4.10 -7.02
N HIS A 51 3.82 5.33 -7.54
CA HIS A 51 4.25 5.64 -8.90
C HIS A 51 5.59 6.39 -8.88
N PHE A 52 6.59 5.84 -9.56
CA PHE A 52 7.93 6.44 -9.73
C PHE A 52 8.14 6.87 -11.19
N GLY A 53 8.74 8.05 -11.41
CA GLY A 53 9.06 8.56 -12.75
C GLY A 53 10.36 9.37 -12.78
N HIS A 54 11.08 9.29 -13.90
CA HIS A 54 12.30 10.06 -14.17
C HIS A 54 12.23 10.71 -15.57
N PHE A 55 12.62 11.98 -15.69
CA PHE A 55 12.69 12.72 -16.95
C PHE A 55 14.09 13.33 -17.17
N SER A 56 14.68 13.07 -18.35
CA SER A 56 15.87 13.77 -18.88
C SER A 56 15.51 14.49 -20.17
N SER A 57 16.10 15.67 -20.38
CA SER A 57 15.85 16.55 -21.55
C SER A 57 16.73 16.23 -22.77
N ASP A 58 17.50 15.13 -22.75
CA ASP A 58 18.47 14.82 -23.80
C ASP A 58 17.84 14.41 -25.15
N ASP A 59 16.57 13.99 -25.17
CA ASP A 59 15.88 13.56 -26.39
C ASP A 59 14.69 14.47 -26.74
N TYR A 60 15.01 15.47 -27.58
CA TYR A 60 14.09 16.31 -28.37
C TYR A 60 13.23 17.33 -27.61
N GLN A 61 13.27 18.57 -28.11
CA GLN A 61 12.46 19.71 -27.66
C GLN A 61 10.96 19.36 -27.57
N ARG A 62 10.37 19.43 -26.38
CA ARG A 62 8.91 19.33 -26.18
C ARG A 62 8.40 20.43 -25.25
N ASN A 63 7.19 20.93 -25.52
CA ASN A 63 6.56 21.97 -24.69
C ASN A 63 6.08 21.39 -23.35
N LEU A 64 6.09 22.21 -22.29
CA LEU A 64 5.56 21.83 -20.97
C LEU A 64 4.07 21.43 -21.04
N SER A 65 3.30 22.02 -21.98
CA SER A 65 1.92 21.63 -22.28
C SER A 65 1.79 20.16 -22.68
N ASP A 66 2.77 19.64 -23.42
CA ASP A 66 2.78 18.25 -23.91
C ASP A 66 3.10 17.28 -22.76
N LEU A 67 3.86 17.74 -21.76
CA LEU A 67 4.18 16.99 -20.53
C LEU A 67 2.96 16.85 -19.60
N ILE A 68 2.19 17.93 -19.43
CA ILE A 68 0.97 17.98 -18.59
C ILE A 68 -0.19 17.22 -19.23
N SER A 69 -0.19 17.11 -20.57
CA SER A 69 -1.17 16.32 -21.32
C SER A 69 -0.83 14.82 -21.47
N ASN A 70 0.37 14.42 -21.03
CA ASN A 70 0.83 13.04 -21.12
C ASN A 70 0.21 12.19 -20.00
N LYS A 71 -0.48 11.11 -20.38
CA LYS A 71 -1.26 10.25 -19.48
C LYS A 71 -0.43 9.50 -18.43
N ASN A 72 0.90 9.56 -18.53
CA ASN A 72 1.83 8.82 -17.70
C ASN A 72 2.57 9.70 -16.67
N HIS A 73 2.26 10.99 -16.55
CA HIS A 73 2.98 11.91 -15.66
C HIS A 73 2.04 12.69 -14.71
N THR A 74 2.47 12.87 -13.47
CA THR A 74 1.77 13.66 -12.44
C THR A 74 2.68 14.77 -11.96
N VAL A 75 2.25 16.03 -12.10
CA VAL A 75 3.02 17.21 -11.67
C VAL A 75 2.40 17.77 -10.38
N LEU A 76 3.23 17.96 -9.34
CA LEU A 76 2.82 18.64 -8.10
C LEU A 76 3.10 20.14 -8.22
N THR A 77 2.05 20.96 -8.06
CA THR A 77 2.18 22.42 -8.00
C THR A 77 1.57 22.90 -6.69
N ILE A 78 2.36 23.61 -5.88
CA ILE A 78 1.91 24.13 -4.58
C ILE A 78 1.81 25.65 -4.69
N VAL A 79 0.66 26.19 -4.26
CA VAL A 79 0.29 27.60 -4.44
C VAL A 79 -0.06 28.22 -3.08
N PHE A 80 0.25 29.50 -2.90
CA PHE A 80 -0.06 30.24 -1.66
C PHE A 80 -0.74 31.58 -1.98
N GLU A 81 -1.63 32.03 -1.09
CA GLU A 81 -2.27 33.35 -1.15
C GLU A 81 -1.42 34.42 -0.46
N LYS A 82 -1.13 35.50 -1.19
CA LYS A 82 -0.16 36.55 -0.81
C LYS A 82 -0.59 37.41 0.39
N SER A 83 -1.88 37.51 0.69
CA SER A 83 -2.42 38.42 1.71
C SER A 83 -2.62 37.78 3.09
N SER A 84 -2.83 36.47 3.16
CA SER A 84 -3.26 35.79 4.39
C SER A 84 -2.17 34.97 5.07
N LYS A 85 -1.06 34.65 4.36
CA LYS A 85 -0.08 33.63 4.78
C LYS A 85 -0.71 32.25 5.06
N GLU A 86 -1.97 31.99 4.73
CA GLU A 86 -2.64 30.70 4.95
C GLU A 86 -2.36 29.71 3.79
N ILE A 87 -2.33 28.40 4.08
CA ILE A 87 -2.43 27.35 3.04
C ILE A 87 -3.90 26.97 3.06
N SER A 88 -4.63 27.25 1.99
CA SER A 88 -6.06 26.92 1.91
C SER A 88 -6.36 25.72 1.01
N SER A 89 -5.44 25.30 0.12
CA SER A 89 -5.49 24.02 -0.61
C SER A 89 -4.18 23.73 -1.36
N TRP A 90 -3.93 22.47 -1.69
CA TRP A 90 -2.90 22.00 -2.65
C TRP A 90 -3.57 21.36 -3.88
N SER A 91 -2.88 21.32 -5.03
CA SER A 91 -3.36 20.56 -6.20
C SER A 91 -2.24 19.72 -6.83
N ALA A 92 -2.50 18.42 -7.00
CA ALA A 92 -1.75 17.56 -7.89
C ALA A 92 -2.58 17.32 -9.15
N SER A 93 -1.98 17.42 -10.33
CA SER A 93 -2.65 17.05 -11.58
C SER A 93 -1.91 15.91 -12.26
N GLY A 94 -2.58 14.76 -12.33
CA GLY A 94 -2.32 13.67 -13.27
C GLY A 94 -3.64 13.36 -14.00
N SER A 95 -3.59 12.71 -15.17
CA SER A 95 -4.75 12.61 -16.06
C SER A 95 -5.99 11.94 -15.47
N ASP A 96 -5.84 11.14 -14.39
CA ASP A 96 -6.95 10.46 -13.71
C ASP A 96 -7.10 10.83 -12.22
N ALA A 97 -6.35 11.82 -11.71
CA ALA A 97 -6.51 12.29 -10.35
C ALA A 97 -7.63 13.35 -10.27
N ILE A 98 -8.62 13.06 -9.42
CA ILE A 98 -9.78 13.89 -9.09
C ILE A 98 -9.37 15.38 -8.95
N ARG A 99 -9.89 16.23 -9.84
CA ARG A 99 -9.76 17.69 -9.75
C ARG A 99 -10.61 18.23 -8.59
N PHE A 100 -10.04 18.40 -7.41
CA PHE A 100 -10.59 19.35 -6.45
C PHE A 100 -10.12 20.76 -6.82
N ARG A 101 -10.78 21.38 -7.80
CA ARG A 101 -10.62 22.83 -8.06
C ARG A 101 -11.59 23.61 -7.19
N ARG A 102 -11.09 24.37 -6.23
CA ARG A 102 -11.66 25.69 -5.96
C ARG A 102 -10.84 26.72 -6.75
N SER A 103 -11.55 27.60 -7.45
CA SER A 103 -11.01 28.57 -8.39
C SER A 103 -10.14 29.60 -7.68
N PHE A 104 -8.82 29.44 -7.70
CA PHE A 104 -7.86 30.40 -7.16
C PHE A 104 -6.66 30.60 -8.09
N PRO A 105 -6.02 31.79 -8.07
CA PRO A 105 -4.91 32.13 -8.96
C PRO A 105 -3.60 31.43 -8.60
N LEU A 106 -2.83 31.06 -9.62
CA LEU A 106 -1.53 30.40 -9.54
C LEU A 106 -0.39 31.46 -9.59
N TYR A 107 0.64 31.32 -8.74
CA TYR A 107 1.76 32.27 -8.66
C TYR A 107 3.11 31.56 -8.79
N TRP A 108 3.98 32.09 -9.64
CA TRP A 108 5.34 31.60 -9.90
C TRP A 108 6.39 32.55 -9.29
N ALA A 109 7.30 32.03 -8.47
CA ALA A 109 8.30 32.83 -7.76
C ALA A 109 9.71 32.82 -8.38
N GLY A 110 9.95 32.01 -9.42
CA GLY A 110 11.28 31.84 -10.02
C GLY A 110 12.16 30.82 -9.29
N LEU A 111 13.45 30.77 -9.66
CA LEU A 111 14.47 29.92 -9.03
C LEU A 111 14.84 30.46 -7.64
N ILE A 112 14.71 29.65 -6.60
CA ILE A 112 15.08 29.98 -5.22
C ILE A 112 16.14 28.96 -4.74
N PRO A 113 17.23 29.39 -4.07
CA PRO A 113 18.20 28.47 -3.48
C PRO A 113 17.56 27.48 -2.49
N VAL A 114 18.00 26.21 -2.53
CA VAL A 114 17.45 25.11 -1.71
C VAL A 114 17.41 25.45 -0.21
N ASN A 115 18.45 26.11 0.31
CA ASN A 115 18.47 26.51 1.73
C ASN A 115 17.40 27.55 2.06
N GLN A 116 17.21 28.56 1.21
CA GLN A 116 16.22 29.61 1.42
C GLN A 116 14.80 29.05 1.32
N SER A 117 14.58 28.18 0.33
CA SER A 117 13.36 27.40 0.15
C SER A 117 13.03 26.57 1.39
N TYR A 118 14.01 25.83 1.89
CA TYR A 118 13.87 24.96 3.05
C TYR A 118 13.59 25.74 4.35
N ASP A 119 14.31 26.84 4.58
CA ASP A 119 14.10 27.71 5.74
C ASP A 119 12.72 28.37 5.71
N PHE A 120 12.24 28.75 4.52
CA PHE A 120 10.88 29.23 4.34
C PHE A 120 9.84 28.16 4.71
N VAL A 121 9.98 26.92 4.19
CA VAL A 121 9.07 25.82 4.55
C VAL A 121 9.09 25.56 6.07
N LYS A 122 10.26 25.57 6.70
CA LYS A 122 10.37 25.49 8.17
C LYS A 122 9.63 26.63 8.87
N SER A 123 9.68 27.85 8.33
CA SER A 123 8.95 28.99 8.92
C SER A 123 7.43 28.80 8.89
N LEU A 124 6.89 28.17 7.83
CA LEU A 124 5.46 27.89 7.70
C LEU A 124 4.92 26.92 8.76
N ILE A 125 5.77 25.99 9.24
CA ILE A 125 5.40 25.02 10.27
C ILE A 125 5.18 25.70 11.63
N LYS A 126 5.90 26.81 11.89
CA LYS A 126 5.79 27.57 13.14
C LYS A 126 4.50 28.38 13.23
N ASP A 127 3.97 28.82 12.09
CA ASP A 127 2.85 29.76 12.03
C ASP A 127 1.47 29.09 11.84
N LYS A 128 1.39 27.77 11.55
CA LYS A 128 0.13 27.10 11.13
C LYS A 128 -0.35 25.97 12.03
N TYR A 129 -1.69 25.82 12.07
CA TYR A 129 -2.41 24.83 12.86
C TYR A 129 -2.45 23.42 12.25
N ASP A 130 -2.36 23.27 10.91
CA ASP A 130 -2.29 21.95 10.27
C ASP A 130 -0.97 21.80 9.50
N LYS A 131 -0.14 20.88 9.98
CA LYS A 131 1.30 20.78 9.66
C LYS A 131 1.64 19.61 8.72
N GLU A 132 0.67 18.80 8.33
CA GLU A 132 0.91 17.49 7.69
C GLU A 132 1.59 17.59 6.33
N ASP A 133 1.02 18.39 5.44
CA ASP A 133 1.52 18.56 4.08
C ASP A 133 2.88 19.26 4.08
N ILE A 134 3.15 20.10 5.08
CA ILE A 134 4.37 20.91 5.18
C ILE A 134 5.58 20.04 5.58
N TYR A 135 5.39 19.02 6.43
CA TYR A 135 6.47 18.07 6.75
C TYR A 135 6.92 17.28 5.53
N GLY A 136 6.00 16.92 4.64
CA GLY A 136 6.33 16.28 3.36
C GLY A 136 7.23 17.14 2.49
N LEU A 137 6.98 18.45 2.47
CA LEU A 137 7.86 19.37 1.76
C LEU A 137 9.28 19.35 2.31
N LEU A 138 9.48 19.27 3.62
CA LEU A 138 10.84 19.20 4.18
C LEU A 138 11.58 17.92 3.78
N VAL A 139 10.89 16.78 3.71
CA VAL A 139 11.48 15.50 3.26
C VAL A 139 11.87 15.58 1.79
N ALA A 140 11.03 16.24 1.01
CA ALA A 140 11.25 16.37 -0.43
C ALA A 140 12.44 17.29 -0.77
N HIS A 141 12.90 18.12 0.17
CA HIS A 141 14.20 18.80 0.03
C HIS A 141 15.33 17.79 0.28
N ASP A 142 16.36 17.79 -0.56
CA ASP A 142 17.60 16.98 -0.43
C ASP A 142 18.48 17.47 0.76
N LYS A 143 17.86 17.57 1.94
CA LYS A 143 18.39 18.04 3.22
C LYS A 143 18.08 17.00 4.30
N HIS A 144 18.29 15.73 3.96
CA HIS A 144 17.82 14.58 4.75
C HIS A 144 18.34 14.59 6.19
N GLU A 145 19.59 14.99 6.41
CA GLU A 145 20.18 15.05 7.76
C GLU A 145 19.58 16.20 8.57
N GLU A 146 19.42 17.38 7.99
CA GLU A 146 18.79 18.52 8.65
C GLU A 146 17.30 18.31 8.90
N THR A 147 16.60 17.61 7.99
CA THR A 147 15.19 17.24 8.14
C THR A 147 15.03 16.19 9.23
N LEU A 148 15.90 15.17 9.27
CA LEU A 148 15.90 14.19 10.33
C LEU A 148 16.19 14.84 11.70
N ALA A 149 17.19 15.71 11.79
CA ALA A 149 17.49 16.44 13.02
C ALA A 149 16.29 17.28 13.48
N TYR A 150 15.63 17.98 12.55
CA TYR A 150 14.43 18.74 12.84
C TYR A 150 13.27 17.85 13.35
N PHE A 151 12.99 16.71 12.70
CA PHE A 151 11.95 15.79 13.15
C PHE A 151 12.26 15.16 14.52
N LYS A 152 13.53 14.85 14.80
CA LYS A 152 13.97 14.39 16.12
C LYS A 152 13.63 15.40 17.21
N ASP A 153 13.86 16.68 16.96
CA ASP A 153 13.58 17.74 17.94
C ASP A 153 12.07 18.02 18.09
N GLU A 154 11.32 18.00 17.00
CA GLU A 154 9.85 18.12 17.04
C GLU A 154 9.21 16.95 17.78
N LEU A 155 9.72 15.71 17.61
CA LEU A 155 9.22 14.53 18.32
C LEU A 155 9.42 14.61 19.83
N LYS A 156 10.49 15.26 20.31
CA LYS A 156 10.74 15.48 21.75
C LYS A 156 9.70 16.42 22.38
N SER A 157 9.24 17.41 21.62
CA SER A 157 8.27 18.41 22.09
C SER A 157 6.83 18.10 21.68
N ALA A 158 6.61 17.02 20.93
CA ALA A 158 5.29 16.63 20.44
C ALA A 158 4.34 16.27 21.59
N ASN A 159 3.28 17.06 21.74
CA ASN A 159 2.28 16.94 22.79
C ASN A 159 1.05 16.08 22.40
N SER A 160 1.06 15.46 21.22
CA SER A 160 -0.03 14.61 20.75
C SER A 160 0.47 13.41 19.94
N ASN A 161 -0.21 12.27 20.09
CA ASN A 161 0.08 11.07 19.30
C ASN A 161 -0.14 11.31 17.80
N ARG A 162 -1.15 12.11 17.43
CA ARG A 162 -1.38 12.48 16.03
C ARG A 162 -0.17 13.18 15.41
N LEU A 163 0.46 14.11 16.13
CA LEU A 163 1.68 14.78 15.63
C LEU A 163 2.86 13.80 15.55
N ARG A 164 3.03 12.95 16.57
CA ARG A 164 4.07 11.91 16.57
C ARG A 164 3.93 10.98 15.38
N GLU A 165 2.72 10.50 15.09
CA GLU A 165 2.44 9.63 13.94
C GLU A 165 2.79 10.28 12.59
N LYS A 166 2.51 11.58 12.43
CA LYS A 166 2.89 12.35 11.23
C LYS A 166 4.40 12.47 11.08
N LEU A 167 5.11 12.82 12.16
CA LEU A 167 6.56 12.93 12.14
C LEU A 167 7.24 11.58 11.90
N ILE A 168 6.71 10.49 12.49
CA ILE A 168 7.17 9.12 12.25
C ILE A 168 6.98 8.73 10.78
N PHE A 169 5.81 9.01 10.20
CA PHE A 169 5.55 8.77 8.78
C PHE A 169 6.57 9.46 7.89
N TRP A 170 6.76 10.76 8.07
CA TRP A 170 7.69 11.53 7.23
C TRP A 170 9.15 11.17 7.49
N THR A 171 9.50 10.73 8.71
CA THR A 171 10.83 10.15 8.99
C THR A 171 11.09 8.91 8.14
N GLY A 172 10.09 8.04 7.95
CA GLY A 172 10.19 6.88 7.06
C GLY A 172 10.47 7.29 5.61
N ASN A 173 9.81 8.34 5.13
CA ASN A 173 9.97 8.86 3.76
C ASN A 173 11.31 9.57 3.52
N ILE A 174 12.16 9.79 4.55
CA ILE A 174 13.53 10.30 4.32
C ILE A 174 14.39 9.28 3.55
N GLY A 175 14.09 7.98 3.68
CA GLY A 175 14.77 6.94 2.90
C GLY A 175 16.28 6.80 3.19
N SER A 176 16.73 7.10 4.41
CA SER A 176 18.15 6.98 4.80
C SER A 176 18.37 6.01 5.96
N GLU A 177 19.53 5.36 6.01
CA GLU A 177 19.89 4.47 7.13
C GLU A 177 19.85 5.19 8.49
N LYS A 178 20.26 6.46 8.54
CA LYS A 178 20.19 7.28 9.78
C LYS A 178 18.75 7.48 10.26
N ALA A 179 17.80 7.64 9.34
CA ALA A 179 16.39 7.77 9.68
C ALA A 179 15.81 6.43 10.15
N VAL A 180 16.21 5.32 9.51
CA VAL A 180 15.86 3.96 9.93
C VAL A 180 16.40 3.64 11.32
N ASP A 181 17.66 3.97 11.60
CA ASP A 181 18.27 3.78 12.93
C ASP A 181 17.50 4.50 14.01
N PHE A 182 17.08 5.73 13.72
CA PHE A 182 16.24 6.49 14.64
C PHE A 182 14.85 5.88 14.82
N LEU A 183 14.20 5.40 13.76
CA LEU A 183 12.90 4.72 13.87
C LEU A 183 13.01 3.43 14.70
N ILE A 184 14.10 2.66 14.55
CA ILE A 184 14.38 1.46 15.35
C ILE A 184 14.60 1.82 16.82
N GLU A 185 15.42 2.84 17.10
CA GLU A 185 15.65 3.35 18.45
C GLU A 185 14.33 3.80 19.10
N LEU A 186 13.52 4.57 18.38
CA LEU A 186 12.24 5.06 18.86
C LEU A 186 11.27 3.90 19.14
N PHE A 187 11.22 2.90 18.25
CA PHE A 187 10.37 1.72 18.41
C PHE A 187 10.73 0.90 19.65
N ASN A 188 12.03 0.70 19.92
CA ASN A 188 12.48 -0.07 21.08
C ASN A 188 12.18 0.63 22.42
N ASN A 189 12.03 1.95 22.40
CA ASN A 189 11.73 2.76 23.59
C ASN A 189 10.23 3.14 23.71
N GLU A 190 9.39 2.70 22.78
CA GLU A 190 7.96 3.01 22.75
C GLU A 190 7.13 1.81 23.23
N ASN A 191 6.21 2.05 24.17
CA ASN A 191 5.30 1.02 24.68
C ASN A 191 3.90 1.12 24.08
N TYR A 192 3.53 2.29 23.53
CA TYR A 192 2.21 2.48 22.95
C TYR A 192 2.10 1.81 21.58
N PHE A 193 1.25 0.78 21.50
CA PHE A 193 1.14 -0.07 20.33
C PHE A 193 0.87 0.70 19.02
N ASN A 194 -0.05 1.67 19.01
CA ASN A 194 -0.39 2.41 17.78
C ASN A 194 0.83 3.17 17.20
N LEU A 195 1.70 3.69 18.07
CA LEU A 195 2.93 4.34 17.63
C LEU A 195 3.95 3.33 17.11
N ARG A 196 4.09 2.17 17.77
CA ARG A 196 4.91 1.06 17.26
C ARG A 196 4.42 0.59 15.90
N GLU A 197 3.11 0.43 15.72
CA GLU A 197 2.49 0.07 14.45
C GLU A 197 2.85 1.07 13.35
N LYS A 198 2.77 2.37 13.67
CA LYS A 198 3.14 3.45 12.75
C LYS A 198 4.63 3.43 12.40
N MET A 199 5.50 3.08 13.35
CA MET A 199 6.94 2.95 13.09
C MET A 199 7.26 1.75 12.20
N ILE A 200 6.59 0.59 12.38
CA ILE A 200 6.74 -0.56 11.46
C ILE A 200 6.33 -0.15 10.04
N PHE A 201 5.24 0.60 9.89
CA PHE A 201 4.86 1.16 8.59
C PHE A 201 5.89 2.13 8.03
N ALA A 202 6.41 3.06 8.85
CA ALA A 202 7.44 4.01 8.43
C ALA A 202 8.74 3.31 8.00
N LEU A 203 9.12 2.23 8.69
CA LEU A 203 10.24 1.38 8.32
C LEU A 203 10.00 0.71 6.96
N HIS A 204 8.79 0.20 6.71
CA HIS A 204 8.44 -0.42 5.42
C HIS A 204 8.56 0.56 4.25
N ILE A 205 7.94 1.75 4.35
CA ILE A 205 7.95 2.74 3.27
C ILE A 205 9.32 3.40 3.05
N SER A 206 10.26 3.25 4.00
CA SER A 206 11.62 3.77 3.83
C SER A 206 12.39 3.11 2.69
N ASN A 207 11.99 1.89 2.29
CA ASN A 207 12.64 1.09 1.25
C ASN A 207 14.15 0.85 1.47
N VAL A 208 14.62 0.97 2.72
CA VAL A 208 16.02 0.67 3.11
C VAL A 208 16.13 -0.80 3.54
N ASP A 209 17.13 -1.54 3.03
CA ASP A 209 17.34 -2.96 3.37
C ASP A 209 17.46 -3.20 4.88
N LYS A 210 18.15 -2.32 5.61
CA LYS A 210 18.23 -2.38 7.08
C LYS A 210 16.85 -2.40 7.76
N ALA A 211 15.90 -1.61 7.25
CA ALA A 211 14.53 -1.58 7.76
C ALA A 211 13.79 -2.89 7.43
N TYR A 212 13.98 -3.42 6.22
CA TYR A 212 13.45 -4.71 5.81
C TYR A 212 13.93 -5.86 6.71
N GLN A 213 15.24 -5.95 6.97
CA GLN A 213 15.83 -6.95 7.87
C GLN A 213 15.30 -6.81 9.30
N TYR A 214 15.12 -5.57 9.78
CA TYR A 214 14.55 -5.33 11.11
C TYR A 214 13.09 -5.76 11.21
N ILE A 215 12.25 -5.45 10.20
CA ILE A 215 10.86 -5.92 10.16
C ILE A 215 10.81 -7.45 10.18
N LYS A 216 11.65 -8.13 9.38
CA LYS A 216 11.75 -9.59 9.39
C LYS A 216 12.10 -10.14 10.77
N LYS A 217 13.09 -9.52 11.45
CA LYS A 217 13.48 -9.87 12.82
C LYS A 217 12.30 -9.74 13.80
N LEU A 218 11.47 -8.70 13.67
CA LEU A 218 10.30 -8.53 14.52
C LEU A 218 9.29 -9.67 14.36
N VAL A 219 9.11 -10.23 13.15
CA VAL A 219 8.14 -11.32 12.93
C VAL A 219 8.49 -12.57 13.76
N VAL A 220 9.78 -12.93 13.78
CA VAL A 220 10.29 -14.13 14.46
C VAL A 220 10.66 -13.91 15.93
N SER A 221 10.51 -12.68 16.43
CA SER A 221 10.82 -12.34 17.82
C SER A 221 9.73 -12.84 18.76
N GLU A 222 9.94 -13.97 19.43
CA GLU A 222 8.99 -14.50 20.43
C GLU A 222 8.78 -13.56 21.63
N ASP A 223 9.76 -12.72 21.96
CA ASP A 223 9.62 -11.70 23.00
C ASP A 223 8.73 -10.52 22.60
N SER A 224 8.38 -10.39 21.31
CA SER A 224 7.52 -9.30 20.83
C SER A 224 6.04 -9.67 20.96
N PRO A 225 5.16 -8.73 21.38
CA PRO A 225 3.72 -8.98 21.43
C PRO A 225 3.16 -9.43 20.09
N TYR A 226 2.13 -10.29 20.11
CA TYR A 226 1.49 -10.80 18.90
C TYR A 226 1.10 -9.69 17.91
N ASP A 227 0.48 -8.61 18.38
CA ASP A 227 0.04 -7.52 17.49
C ASP A 227 1.20 -6.86 16.74
N VAL A 228 2.37 -6.74 17.39
CA VAL A 228 3.60 -6.21 16.79
C VAL A 228 4.12 -7.16 15.72
N ARG A 229 4.21 -8.45 16.04
CA ARG A 229 4.68 -9.49 15.11
C ARG A 229 3.75 -9.62 13.90
N SER A 230 2.44 -9.60 14.15
CA SER A 230 1.37 -9.63 13.15
C SER A 230 1.47 -8.43 12.20
N LYS A 231 1.70 -7.22 12.72
CA LYS A 231 1.89 -6.03 11.87
C LYS A 231 3.20 -6.08 11.08
N ALA A 232 4.28 -6.53 11.71
CA ALA A 232 5.55 -6.72 11.03
C ALA A 232 5.40 -7.71 9.86
N LEU A 233 4.69 -8.83 10.06
CA LEU A 233 4.42 -9.82 9.02
C LEU A 233 3.55 -9.26 7.89
N PHE A 234 2.54 -8.46 8.23
CA PHE A 234 1.74 -7.76 7.22
C PHE A 234 2.64 -6.93 6.29
N TRP A 235 3.46 -6.02 6.82
CA TRP A 235 4.31 -5.17 6.02
C TRP A 235 5.48 -5.91 5.35
N TYR A 236 6.01 -6.96 6.01
CA TYR A 236 6.97 -7.86 5.39
C TYR A 236 6.40 -8.51 4.13
N GLY A 237 5.16 -9.03 4.19
CA GLY A 237 4.50 -9.65 3.05
C GLY A 237 4.18 -8.71 1.89
N GLN A 238 3.90 -7.42 2.19
CA GLN A 238 3.65 -6.35 1.22
C GLN A 238 4.93 -5.78 0.59
N SER A 239 6.11 -6.04 1.16
CA SER A 239 7.36 -5.60 0.57
C SER A 239 7.63 -6.29 -0.77
N GLU A 240 8.07 -5.51 -1.75
CA GLU A 240 8.53 -6.01 -3.06
C GLU A 240 9.73 -6.96 -2.92
N GLN A 241 10.50 -6.83 -1.84
CA GLN A 241 11.66 -7.69 -1.55
C GLN A 241 11.26 -9.09 -1.07
N THR A 242 10.01 -9.27 -0.61
CA THR A 242 9.55 -10.55 -0.05
C THR A 242 8.95 -11.42 -1.14
N SER A 243 9.64 -12.51 -1.50
CA SER A 243 9.12 -13.52 -2.41
C SER A 243 8.08 -14.43 -1.73
N LEU A 244 7.36 -15.24 -2.52
CA LEU A 244 6.53 -16.30 -1.98
C LEU A 244 7.35 -17.29 -1.14
N ALA A 245 8.53 -17.69 -1.65
CA ALA A 245 9.41 -18.63 -0.98
C ALA A 245 9.87 -18.13 0.39
N ASP A 246 10.07 -16.82 0.56
CA ASP A 246 10.43 -16.23 1.84
C ASP A 246 9.31 -16.36 2.88
N ILE A 247 8.05 -16.13 2.48
CA ILE A 247 6.89 -16.27 3.38
C ILE A 247 6.67 -17.74 3.74
N VAL A 248 6.85 -18.65 2.78
CA VAL A 248 6.75 -20.10 3.01
C VAL A 248 7.84 -20.58 3.95
N LYS A 249 9.08 -20.10 3.79
CA LYS A 249 10.18 -20.41 4.71
C LYS A 249 9.87 -19.89 6.11
N LEU A 250 9.45 -18.63 6.22
CA LEU A 250 9.08 -18.02 7.49
C LEU A 250 7.96 -18.79 8.21
N MET A 251 6.93 -19.24 7.48
CA MET A 251 5.84 -20.03 8.07
C MET A 251 6.33 -21.31 8.76
N LYS A 252 7.39 -21.95 8.24
CA LYS A 252 7.99 -23.16 8.82
C LYS A 252 8.83 -22.87 10.06
N GLU A 253 9.29 -21.63 10.22
CA GLU A 253 10.07 -21.19 11.39
C GLU A 253 9.17 -20.72 12.54
N LEU A 254 7.89 -20.46 12.28
CA LEU A 254 6.93 -19.97 13.27
C LEU A 254 6.25 -21.14 13.99
N GLU A 255 6.23 -21.07 15.32
CA GLU A 255 5.55 -22.07 16.16
C GLU A 255 4.05 -21.76 16.35
N SER A 256 3.69 -20.48 16.48
CA SER A 256 2.29 -20.06 16.70
C SER A 256 1.43 -20.26 15.45
N ASP A 257 0.31 -20.97 15.62
CA ASP A 257 -0.70 -21.14 14.59
C ASP A 257 -1.32 -19.79 14.17
N GLU A 258 -1.53 -18.86 15.10
CA GLU A 258 -2.02 -17.51 14.79
C GLU A 258 -1.07 -16.76 13.86
N MET A 259 0.24 -16.90 14.06
CA MET A 259 1.25 -16.32 13.17
C MET A 259 1.30 -17.05 11.82
N LYS A 260 1.13 -18.38 11.79
CA LYS A 260 0.98 -19.14 10.53
C LYS A 260 -0.25 -18.71 9.74
N GLU A 261 -1.37 -18.43 10.40
CA GLU A 261 -2.58 -17.88 9.74
C GLU A 261 -2.28 -16.57 9.01
N LYS A 262 -1.45 -15.70 9.62
CA LYS A 262 -1.00 -14.45 8.98
C LYS A 262 -0.10 -14.71 7.77
N CYS A 263 0.73 -15.75 7.79
CA CYS A 263 1.50 -16.16 6.62
C CYS A 263 0.58 -16.66 5.49
N ILE A 264 -0.46 -17.45 5.81
CA ILE A 264 -1.45 -17.91 4.81
C ILE A 264 -2.14 -16.71 4.15
N PHE A 265 -2.51 -15.70 4.93
CA PHE A 265 -3.03 -14.44 4.39
C PHE A 265 -2.01 -13.72 3.51
N ALA A 266 -0.77 -13.53 3.97
CA ALA A 266 0.28 -12.87 3.18
C ALA A 266 0.57 -13.58 1.85
N ILE A 267 0.49 -14.92 1.82
CA ILE A 267 0.60 -15.72 0.59
C ILE A 267 -0.57 -15.43 -0.34
N SER A 268 -1.80 -15.35 0.17
CA SER A 268 -2.98 -15.06 -0.68
C SER A 268 -2.90 -13.70 -1.36
N GLN A 269 -2.29 -12.72 -0.70
CA GLN A 269 -2.10 -11.38 -1.26
C GLN A 269 -1.13 -11.35 -2.46
N LYS A 270 -0.31 -12.39 -2.70
CA LYS A 270 0.53 -12.48 -3.90
C LYS A 270 -0.30 -12.68 -5.18
N ASN A 271 -1.54 -13.17 -5.07
CA ASN A 271 -2.55 -13.25 -6.14
C ASN A 271 -2.01 -13.78 -7.49
N ASN A 272 -1.23 -14.86 -7.45
CA ASN A 272 -0.68 -15.53 -8.62
C ASN A 272 -0.85 -17.06 -8.54
N ASP A 273 -0.61 -17.77 -9.65
CA ASP A 273 -0.84 -19.22 -9.73
C ASP A 273 0.04 -20.02 -8.75
N GLU A 274 1.26 -19.55 -8.48
CA GLU A 274 2.16 -20.18 -7.53
C GLU A 274 1.60 -20.11 -6.10
N SER A 275 1.06 -18.95 -5.70
CA SER A 275 0.41 -18.76 -4.41
C SER A 275 -0.88 -19.59 -4.29
N ALA A 276 -1.70 -19.66 -5.35
CA ALA A 276 -2.90 -20.49 -5.36
C ALA A 276 -2.54 -21.99 -5.26
N LYS A 277 -1.51 -22.42 -6.00
CA LYS A 277 -0.97 -23.78 -5.90
C LYS A 277 -0.47 -24.08 -4.49
N TYR A 278 0.26 -23.15 -3.86
CA TYR A 278 0.74 -23.34 -2.51
C TYR A 278 -0.41 -23.48 -1.51
N LEU A 279 -1.43 -22.62 -1.57
CA LEU A 279 -2.61 -22.71 -0.70
C LEU A 279 -3.36 -24.04 -0.90
N TYR A 280 -3.43 -24.53 -2.14
CA TYR A 280 -3.95 -25.87 -2.43
C TYR A 280 -3.12 -26.97 -1.76
N ASP A 281 -1.80 -26.99 -1.98
CA ASP A 281 -0.90 -28.01 -1.41
C ASP A 281 -0.94 -27.97 0.12
N PHE A 282 -1.02 -26.77 0.72
CA PHE A 282 -1.16 -26.57 2.15
C PHE A 282 -2.49 -27.14 2.69
N ALA A 283 -3.61 -26.89 2.00
CA ALA A 283 -4.90 -27.43 2.40
C ALA A 283 -5.00 -28.97 2.28
N VAL A 284 -4.18 -29.57 1.42
CA VAL A 284 -4.04 -31.03 1.27
C VAL A 284 -3.18 -31.66 2.37
N SER A 285 -2.29 -30.89 3.00
CA SER A 285 -1.32 -31.39 3.99
C SER A 285 -1.95 -31.90 5.29
N ASP A 286 -1.09 -32.37 6.19
CA ASP A 286 -1.45 -32.83 7.55
C ASP A 286 -1.37 -31.72 8.61
N GLU A 287 -1.28 -30.45 8.19
CA GLU A 287 -1.33 -29.29 9.09
C GLU A 287 -2.66 -29.24 9.87
N PRO A 288 -2.71 -28.52 11.01
CA PRO A 288 -3.94 -28.35 11.79
C PRO A 288 -5.13 -27.93 10.92
N LEU A 289 -6.29 -28.57 11.15
CA LEU A 289 -7.51 -28.34 10.37
C LEU A 289 -7.87 -26.85 10.29
N GLN A 290 -7.66 -26.08 11.36
CA GLN A 290 -7.91 -24.64 11.40
C GLN A 290 -7.09 -23.89 10.34
N LEU A 291 -5.79 -24.16 10.22
CA LEU A 291 -4.93 -23.56 9.20
C LEU A 291 -5.32 -24.01 7.79
N ARG A 292 -5.66 -25.29 7.62
CA ARG A 292 -6.14 -25.82 6.33
C ARG A 292 -7.46 -25.16 5.90
N GLU A 293 -8.39 -24.94 6.82
CA GLU A 293 -9.64 -24.20 6.57
C GLU A 293 -9.35 -22.75 6.13
N LYS A 294 -8.33 -22.08 6.72
CA LYS A 294 -7.88 -20.74 6.30
C LYS A 294 -7.28 -20.75 4.89
N ALA A 295 -6.48 -21.76 4.55
CA ALA A 295 -5.94 -21.91 3.21
C ALA A 295 -7.05 -22.10 2.17
N VAL A 296 -8.08 -22.90 2.47
CA VAL A 296 -9.28 -23.04 1.61
C VAL A 296 -10.00 -21.72 1.44
N PHE A 297 -10.23 -20.99 2.54
CA PHE A 297 -10.89 -19.68 2.49
C PHE A 297 -10.14 -18.71 1.56
N TRP A 298 -8.82 -18.59 1.73
CA TRP A 298 -8.01 -17.68 0.91
C TRP A 298 -7.84 -18.17 -0.53
N LEU A 299 -7.75 -19.47 -0.77
CA LEU A 299 -7.76 -20.05 -2.11
C LEU A 299 -9.06 -19.72 -2.84
N ALA A 300 -10.21 -19.81 -2.16
CA ALA A 300 -11.50 -19.49 -2.74
C ALA A 300 -11.66 -18.00 -3.11
N ASN A 301 -10.98 -17.12 -2.39
CA ASN A 301 -10.96 -15.67 -2.66
C ASN A 301 -9.83 -15.25 -3.62
N SER A 302 -9.01 -16.20 -4.09
CA SER A 302 -7.99 -15.92 -5.09
C SER A 302 -8.60 -15.83 -6.49
N GLN A 303 -8.07 -14.92 -7.32
CA GLN A 303 -8.66 -14.64 -8.63
C GLN A 303 -8.29 -15.70 -9.69
N LYS A 304 -7.14 -16.38 -9.55
CA LYS A 304 -6.61 -17.30 -10.58
C LYS A 304 -6.74 -18.76 -10.19
N ASN A 305 -7.29 -19.57 -11.10
CA ASN A 305 -7.36 -21.04 -11.02
C ASN A 305 -7.96 -21.60 -9.71
N SER A 306 -8.69 -20.77 -8.95
CA SER A 306 -9.21 -21.12 -7.63
C SER A 306 -10.20 -22.28 -7.72
N LEU A 307 -11.15 -22.21 -8.65
CA LEU A 307 -12.17 -23.25 -8.81
C LEU A 307 -11.57 -24.63 -9.11
N ASP A 308 -10.58 -24.71 -10.02
CA ASP A 308 -9.91 -25.96 -10.36
C ASP A 308 -9.19 -26.58 -9.16
N TYR A 309 -8.47 -25.76 -8.39
CA TYR A 309 -7.81 -26.24 -7.18
C TYR A 309 -8.80 -26.67 -6.11
N LEU A 310 -9.90 -25.93 -5.91
CA LEU A 310 -10.95 -26.31 -4.96
C LEU A 310 -11.61 -27.65 -5.35
N LYS A 311 -11.87 -27.87 -6.64
CA LYS A 311 -12.40 -29.15 -7.15
C LYS A 311 -11.42 -30.31 -6.91
N LYS A 312 -10.14 -30.11 -7.24
CA LYS A 312 -9.07 -31.09 -6.97
C LYS A 312 -8.96 -31.40 -5.48
N LEU A 313 -9.08 -30.40 -4.62
CA LEU A 313 -8.99 -30.55 -3.17
C LEU A 313 -10.18 -31.35 -2.63
N TYR A 314 -11.39 -31.07 -3.11
CA TYR A 314 -12.59 -31.81 -2.71
C TYR A 314 -12.47 -33.30 -3.02
N ILE A 315 -11.97 -33.64 -4.21
CA ILE A 315 -11.76 -35.04 -4.63
C ILE A 315 -10.73 -35.76 -3.75
N ARG A 316 -9.71 -35.03 -3.28
CA ARG A 316 -8.59 -35.62 -2.52
C ARG A 316 -8.85 -35.72 -1.01
N THR A 317 -9.61 -34.80 -0.43
CA THR A 317 -9.83 -34.76 1.02
C THR A 317 -10.90 -35.75 1.47
N THR A 318 -10.62 -36.47 2.55
CA THR A 318 -11.57 -37.33 3.27
C THR A 318 -12.16 -36.64 4.51
N ASP A 319 -11.68 -35.42 4.84
CA ASP A 319 -12.18 -34.65 5.98
C ASP A 319 -13.53 -34.00 5.64
N ASN A 320 -14.60 -34.49 6.27
CA ASN A 320 -15.96 -33.99 6.08
C ASN A 320 -16.10 -32.49 6.41
N ARG A 321 -15.37 -31.96 7.40
CA ARG A 321 -15.42 -30.53 7.75
C ARG A 321 -14.79 -29.69 6.65
N LEU A 322 -13.68 -30.15 6.09
CA LEU A 322 -13.04 -29.46 4.96
C LEU A 322 -13.92 -29.54 3.70
N GLN A 323 -14.56 -30.69 3.45
CA GLN A 323 -15.55 -30.83 2.37
C GLN A 323 -16.69 -29.81 2.51
N GLU A 324 -17.24 -29.59 3.70
CA GLU A 324 -18.26 -28.55 3.92
C GLU A 324 -17.78 -27.14 3.59
N LYS A 325 -16.53 -26.80 3.95
CA LYS A 325 -15.93 -25.50 3.59
C LYS A 325 -15.78 -25.34 2.09
N LEU A 326 -15.44 -26.42 1.38
CA LEU A 326 -15.35 -26.43 -0.08
C LEU A 326 -16.71 -26.25 -0.74
N ILE A 327 -17.78 -26.86 -0.22
CA ILE A 327 -19.13 -26.61 -0.72
C ILE A 327 -19.50 -25.14 -0.60
N PHE A 328 -19.16 -24.50 0.53
CA PHE A 328 -19.38 -23.06 0.67
C PHE A 328 -18.54 -22.23 -0.30
N ALA A 329 -17.27 -22.60 -0.54
CA ALA A 329 -16.42 -21.95 -1.53
C ALA A 329 -16.98 -22.05 -2.96
N PHE A 330 -17.51 -23.21 -3.36
CA PHE A 330 -18.18 -23.37 -4.66
C PHE A 330 -19.42 -22.47 -4.78
N HIS A 331 -20.21 -22.37 -3.71
CA HIS A 331 -21.35 -21.45 -3.67
C HIS A 331 -20.93 -19.99 -3.81
N GLN A 332 -19.91 -19.54 -3.09
CA GLN A 332 -19.40 -18.16 -3.20
C GLN A 332 -18.83 -17.85 -4.58
N ASN A 333 -18.24 -18.83 -5.27
CA ASN A 333 -17.78 -18.68 -6.64
C ASN A 333 -18.94 -18.42 -7.61
N GLY A 334 -20.06 -19.15 -7.46
CA GLY A 334 -21.32 -18.87 -8.16
C GLY A 334 -21.33 -19.12 -9.68
N SER A 335 -20.23 -19.56 -10.29
CA SER A 335 -20.20 -19.90 -11.71
C SER A 335 -21.04 -21.14 -12.03
N ASP A 336 -21.52 -21.25 -13.26
CA ASP A 336 -22.22 -22.46 -13.74
C ASP A 336 -21.37 -23.72 -13.57
N GLU A 337 -20.05 -23.59 -13.73
CA GLU A 337 -19.10 -24.69 -13.58
C GLU A 337 -18.96 -25.14 -12.11
N ALA A 338 -19.11 -24.23 -11.15
CA ALA A 338 -19.15 -24.55 -9.72
C ALA A 338 -20.49 -25.20 -9.34
N ILE A 339 -21.60 -24.67 -9.87
CA ILE A 339 -22.94 -25.23 -9.69
C ILE A 339 -23.01 -26.65 -10.26
N ASP A 340 -22.45 -26.89 -11.44
CA ASP A 340 -22.39 -28.22 -12.06
C ASP A 340 -21.62 -29.23 -11.22
N PHE A 341 -20.52 -28.78 -10.64
CA PHE A 341 -19.76 -29.62 -9.74
C PHE A 341 -20.56 -29.96 -8.48
N MET A 342 -21.24 -28.99 -7.86
CA MET A 342 -22.12 -29.24 -6.72
C MET A 342 -23.27 -30.21 -7.07
N VAL A 343 -23.93 -30.05 -8.22
CA VAL A 343 -24.98 -30.97 -8.70
C VAL A 343 -24.41 -32.38 -8.93
N LYS A 344 -23.22 -32.50 -9.54
CA LYS A 344 -22.53 -33.78 -9.71
C LYS A 344 -22.25 -34.46 -8.36
N LEU A 345 -21.78 -33.70 -7.37
CA LEU A 345 -21.53 -34.22 -6.03
C LEU A 345 -22.82 -34.69 -5.34
N LEU A 346 -23.92 -33.95 -5.52
CA LEU A 346 -25.22 -34.31 -4.95
C LEU A 346 -25.74 -35.66 -5.48
N LYS A 347 -25.56 -35.91 -6.78
CA LYS A 347 -25.93 -37.17 -7.47
C LYS A 347 -24.99 -38.34 -7.19
N SER A 348 -23.83 -38.09 -6.58
CA SER A 348 -22.84 -39.15 -6.33
C SER A 348 -23.17 -39.96 -5.08
N ASP A 349 -23.10 -41.29 -5.18
CA ASP A 349 -23.38 -42.20 -4.06
C ASP A 349 -22.30 -42.16 -2.97
N ILE A 350 -21.08 -41.77 -3.32
CA ILE A 350 -19.96 -41.67 -2.37
C ILE A 350 -19.96 -40.36 -1.57
N THR A 351 -20.76 -39.37 -1.95
CA THR A 351 -20.85 -38.10 -1.20
C THR A 351 -21.58 -38.32 0.13
N PRO A 352 -20.96 -38.00 1.29
CA PRO A 352 -21.59 -38.20 2.59
C PRO A 352 -22.90 -37.42 2.73
N THR A 353 -23.91 -38.00 3.38
CA THR A 353 -25.23 -37.37 3.60
C THR A 353 -25.14 -35.97 4.20
N ARG A 354 -24.20 -35.76 5.14
CA ARG A 354 -23.95 -34.45 5.76
C ARG A 354 -23.50 -33.40 4.74
N VAL A 355 -22.67 -33.79 3.77
CA VAL A 355 -22.22 -32.93 2.69
C VAL A 355 -23.34 -32.71 1.66
N LYS A 356 -24.12 -33.74 1.30
CA LYS A 356 -25.32 -33.60 0.45
C LYS A 356 -26.30 -32.56 1.01
N LYS A 357 -26.56 -32.59 2.32
CA LYS A 357 -27.40 -31.57 3.00
C LYS A 357 -26.87 -30.15 2.82
N LYS A 358 -25.55 -29.95 2.93
CA LYS A 358 -24.93 -28.63 2.68
C LYS A 358 -25.02 -28.22 1.22
N ILE A 359 -24.85 -29.16 0.28
CA ILE A 359 -25.00 -28.89 -1.15
C ILE A 359 -26.42 -28.41 -1.46
N ILE A 360 -27.45 -29.13 -1.00
CA ILE A 360 -28.86 -28.75 -1.18
C ILE A 360 -29.11 -27.34 -0.61
N PHE A 361 -28.66 -27.09 0.62
CA PHE A 361 -28.81 -25.79 1.27
C PHE A 361 -28.24 -24.65 0.41
N TRP A 362 -26.99 -24.78 -0.06
CA TRP A 362 -26.33 -23.73 -0.83
C TRP A 362 -26.82 -23.61 -2.28
N LEU A 363 -27.21 -24.73 -2.92
CA LEU A 363 -27.86 -24.69 -4.24
C LEU A 363 -29.20 -23.96 -4.17
N GLY A 364 -29.98 -24.17 -3.10
CA GLY A 364 -31.23 -23.43 -2.88
C GLY A 364 -31.03 -21.91 -2.71
N GLN A 365 -29.85 -21.47 -2.27
CA GLN A 365 -29.49 -20.05 -2.16
C GLN A 365 -28.88 -19.46 -3.44
N SER A 366 -28.51 -20.29 -4.43
CA SER A 366 -27.77 -19.85 -5.62
C SER A 366 -28.61 -19.06 -6.63
N LYS A 367 -29.96 -19.05 -6.49
CA LYS A 367 -30.93 -18.48 -7.46
C LYS A 367 -30.79 -19.02 -8.89
N SER A 368 -30.00 -20.06 -9.11
CA SER A 368 -29.78 -20.67 -10.43
C SER A 368 -30.93 -21.59 -10.79
N GLU A 369 -31.53 -21.41 -11.98
CA GLU A 369 -32.55 -22.32 -12.50
C GLU A 369 -32.03 -23.76 -12.60
N LYS A 370 -30.75 -23.91 -12.94
CA LYS A 370 -30.06 -25.21 -13.02
C LYS A 370 -29.99 -25.88 -11.64
N ALA A 371 -29.66 -25.12 -10.61
CA ALA A 371 -29.64 -25.60 -9.24
C ALA A 371 -31.04 -25.99 -8.77
N MET A 372 -32.06 -25.19 -9.11
CA MET A 372 -33.45 -25.49 -8.81
C MET A 372 -33.92 -26.78 -9.47
N GLY A 373 -33.67 -26.95 -10.78
CA GLY A 373 -34.03 -28.18 -11.49
C GLY A 373 -33.35 -29.42 -10.92
N ALA A 374 -32.09 -29.31 -10.48
CA ALA A 374 -31.37 -30.40 -9.84
C ALA A 374 -31.94 -30.78 -8.47
N ILE A 375 -32.43 -29.82 -7.68
CA ILE A 375 -33.09 -30.08 -6.39
C ILE A 375 -34.47 -30.71 -6.61
N SER A 376 -35.26 -30.19 -7.55
CA SER A 376 -36.60 -30.73 -7.86
C SER A 376 -36.55 -32.20 -8.27
N GLY A 377 -35.61 -32.58 -9.14
CA GLY A 377 -35.46 -33.97 -9.57
C GLY A 377 -34.94 -34.95 -8.51
N LEU A 378 -34.73 -34.53 -7.26
CA LEU A 378 -34.48 -35.42 -6.12
C LEU A 378 -35.74 -35.71 -5.30
N LEU A 379 -36.80 -34.93 -5.52
CA LEU A 379 -38.09 -35.08 -4.84
C LEU A 379 -39.05 -35.99 -5.62
N ASP A 380 -38.81 -36.12 -6.93
CA ASP A 380 -39.45 -37.09 -7.84
C ASP A 380 -38.76 -38.45 -7.75
#